data_AF-A0A0M2V7Y3-F1
#
_entry.id   AF-A0A0M2V7Y3-F1
#
_cell.length_a   1.000
_cell.length_b   1.000
_cell.length_c   1.000
_cell.angle_alpha   90.00
_cell.angle_beta   90.00
_cell.angle_gamma   90.00
#
_symmetry.space_group_name_H-M   'P 1'
#
loop_
_entity.id
_entity.type
_entity.pdbx_description
1 polymer ?
#
loop_
_entity_poly.entity_id
_entity_poly.type
_entity_poly.pdbx_seq_one_letter_code
_entity_poly.pdbx_strand_id
1 'polypeptide(L)'
;MKVDFGSIQRALESDDRLDDTSEANVFRVLHSVAEDLLAKKSLEICHLTDSRASFRLRLLDKWGETFDLFELFISIYLDVASSYRKAILTTSDSQDLRFPALTQIHAKSVLVLREIQSLVEAGFPDGALARWRTLHELAVCSCVIAESESSARRYILSEHIKNEKGAQSLSKHAERLKHKPFSVDQMADISRLKECALKELGDDFDEYCDYEWAKPYLEAQDLNINRNRFNLHTLEVATGLDHYRPYFMLACEKIHAPSKSNYASLALANQTGLVVGPSSSGLLTPIDLAMLSSSIIVTKFLLLFPALDSSVFLTMLRITQEKTLNSAAIAHNNNPLQML
;
A
#
# COMPACT_ATOMS: atom_id res chain seq x y z
N MET A 1 -30.17 -23.40 -8.77
CA MET A 1 -29.71 -24.80 -8.91
C MET A 1 -28.20 -24.78 -8.75
N LYS A 2 -27.64 -25.42 -7.72
CA LYS A 2 -26.18 -25.57 -7.60
C LYS A 2 -25.69 -26.27 -8.86
N VAL A 3 -24.94 -25.58 -9.70
CA VAL A 3 -24.23 -26.22 -10.81
C VAL A 3 -23.10 -26.98 -10.16
N ASP A 4 -23.31 -28.28 -9.97
CA ASP A 4 -22.28 -29.16 -9.44
C ASP A 4 -21.20 -29.35 -10.50
N PHE A 5 -19.95 -29.42 -10.08
CA PHE A 5 -18.85 -29.61 -11.03
C PHE A 5 -19.04 -30.97 -11.72
N GLY A 6 -19.01 -30.98 -13.06
CA GLY A 6 -19.35 -32.17 -13.85
C GLY A 6 -20.85 -32.42 -14.07
N SER A 7 -21.77 -31.59 -13.58
CA SER A 7 -23.20 -31.71 -13.93
C SER A 7 -23.47 -31.34 -15.39
N ILE A 8 -22.69 -30.39 -15.93
CA ILE A 8 -22.75 -30.00 -17.35
C ILE A 8 -22.26 -31.14 -18.23
N GLN A 9 -21.12 -31.75 -17.87
CA GLN A 9 -20.58 -32.92 -18.57
C GLN A 9 -21.60 -34.07 -18.58
N ARG A 10 -22.17 -34.42 -17.42
CA ARG A 10 -23.22 -35.45 -17.33
C ARG A 10 -24.47 -35.12 -18.15
N ALA A 11 -24.87 -33.85 -18.21
CA ALA A 11 -26.02 -33.42 -19.01
C ALA A 11 -25.73 -33.50 -20.52
N LEU A 12 -24.52 -33.12 -20.94
CA LEU A 12 -24.06 -33.20 -22.33
C LEU A 12 -23.86 -34.65 -22.77
N GLU A 13 -23.33 -35.53 -21.92
CA GLU A 13 -23.18 -36.97 -22.19
C GLU A 13 -24.54 -37.68 -22.40
N SER A 14 -25.64 -37.08 -21.95
CA SER A 14 -27.02 -37.59 -22.12
C SER A 14 -27.83 -36.88 -23.21
N ASP A 15 -27.21 -35.96 -23.96
CA ASP A 15 -27.89 -35.09 -24.92
C ASP A 15 -27.61 -35.53 -26.36
N ASP A 16 -28.61 -36.14 -27.00
CA ASP A 16 -28.56 -36.64 -28.39
C ASP A 16 -28.18 -35.54 -29.42
N ARG A 17 -28.19 -34.25 -29.06
CA ARG A 17 -27.74 -33.13 -29.92
C ARG A 17 -26.24 -33.11 -30.20
N LEU A 18 -25.45 -33.91 -29.49
CA LEU A 18 -24.01 -34.07 -29.68
C LEU A 18 -23.61 -35.21 -30.63
N ASP A 19 -24.59 -35.93 -31.21
CA ASP A 19 -24.33 -36.98 -32.20
C ASP A 19 -23.62 -36.46 -33.47
N ASP A 20 -23.80 -35.18 -33.81
CA ASP A 20 -22.96 -34.48 -34.79
C ASP A 20 -21.77 -33.81 -34.09
N THR A 21 -20.62 -34.49 -34.13
CA THR A 21 -19.35 -34.11 -33.49
C THR A 21 -18.60 -32.98 -34.19
N SER A 22 -19.25 -32.25 -35.11
CA SER A 22 -18.63 -31.06 -35.69
C SER A 22 -18.29 -30.04 -34.60
N GLU A 23 -17.06 -29.54 -34.63
CA GLU A 23 -16.51 -28.62 -33.63
C GLU A 23 -17.41 -27.37 -33.46
N ALA A 24 -18.04 -26.92 -34.55
CA ALA A 24 -18.99 -25.80 -34.56
C ALA A 24 -20.28 -26.07 -33.74
N ASN A 25 -20.78 -27.31 -33.74
CA ASN A 25 -21.97 -27.68 -32.97
C ASN A 25 -21.63 -27.75 -31.47
N VAL A 26 -20.46 -28.31 -31.13
CA VAL A 26 -19.93 -28.35 -29.75
C VAL A 26 -19.79 -26.92 -29.19
N PHE A 27 -19.16 -26.00 -29.92
CA PHE A 27 -19.02 -24.60 -29.48
C PHE A 27 -20.37 -23.91 -29.26
N ARG A 28 -21.36 -24.15 -30.13
CA ARG A 28 -22.70 -23.55 -30.01
C ARG A 28 -23.43 -24.02 -28.75
N VAL A 29 -23.39 -25.34 -28.47
CA VAL A 29 -24.00 -25.91 -27.28
C VAL A 29 -23.32 -25.41 -26.01
N LEU A 30 -21.98 -25.39 -25.98
CA LEU A 30 -21.22 -24.84 -24.85
C LEU A 30 -21.57 -23.36 -24.59
N HIS A 31 -21.70 -22.56 -25.65
CA HIS A 31 -22.04 -21.14 -25.53
C HIS A 31 -23.45 -20.94 -24.95
N SER A 32 -24.45 -21.66 -25.45
CA SER A 32 -25.82 -21.58 -24.95
C SER A 32 -25.94 -22.01 -23.48
N VAL A 33 -25.25 -23.09 -23.08
CA VAL A 33 -25.20 -23.50 -21.66
C VAL A 33 -24.54 -22.42 -20.80
N ALA A 34 -23.47 -21.78 -21.29
CA ALA A 34 -22.83 -20.68 -20.57
C ALA A 34 -23.76 -19.47 -20.43
N GLU A 35 -24.49 -19.08 -21.49
CA GLU A 35 -25.46 -17.98 -21.44
C GLU A 35 -26.59 -18.24 -20.43
N ASP A 36 -27.15 -19.44 -20.41
CA ASP A 36 -28.20 -19.81 -19.46
C ASP A 36 -27.72 -19.77 -18.01
N LEU A 37 -26.48 -20.22 -17.76
CA LEU A 37 -25.87 -20.16 -16.43
C LEU A 37 -25.58 -18.72 -16.00
N LEU A 38 -25.12 -17.87 -16.93
CA LEU A 38 -24.90 -16.45 -16.69
C LEU A 38 -26.21 -15.71 -16.39
N ALA A 39 -27.29 -16.00 -17.12
CA ALA A 39 -28.61 -15.41 -16.86
C ALA A 39 -29.11 -15.75 -15.44
N LYS A 40 -28.95 -17.01 -15.01
CA LYS A 40 -29.31 -17.45 -13.65
C LYS A 40 -28.45 -16.78 -12.58
N LYS A 41 -27.14 -16.70 -12.79
CA LYS A 41 -26.19 -15.99 -11.90
C LYS A 41 -26.52 -14.50 -11.79
N SER A 42 -26.95 -13.88 -12.88
CA SER A 42 -27.28 -12.45 -12.93
C SER A 42 -28.45 -12.11 -12.01
N LEU A 43 -29.41 -13.03 -11.86
CA LEU A 43 -30.53 -12.90 -10.92
C LEU A 43 -30.09 -12.97 -9.44
N GLU A 44 -28.98 -13.68 -9.15
CA GLU A 44 -28.43 -13.82 -7.79
C GLU A 44 -27.61 -12.60 -7.33
N ILE A 45 -27.30 -11.65 -8.22
CA ILE A 45 -26.48 -10.45 -7.93
C ILE A 45 -27.15 -9.56 -6.87
N CYS A 46 -28.48 -9.45 -6.87
CA CYS A 46 -29.23 -8.65 -5.89
C CYS A 46 -28.95 -9.17 -4.47
N HIS A 47 -29.05 -10.48 -4.24
CA HIS A 47 -28.78 -11.09 -2.94
C HIS A 47 -27.32 -10.89 -2.47
N LEU A 48 -26.35 -10.91 -3.39
CA LEU A 48 -24.95 -10.61 -3.06
C LEU A 48 -24.74 -9.14 -2.68
N THR A 49 -25.53 -8.23 -3.25
CA THR A 49 -25.47 -6.80 -2.92
C THR A 49 -26.06 -6.53 -1.54
N ASP A 50 -27.21 -7.13 -1.24
CA ASP A 50 -27.86 -7.03 0.08
C ASP A 50 -27.00 -7.65 1.19
N SER A 51 -26.34 -8.78 0.90
CA SER A 51 -25.41 -9.43 1.83
C SER A 51 -24.21 -8.53 2.16
N ARG A 52 -23.63 -7.86 1.16
CA ARG A 52 -22.52 -6.89 1.34
C ARG A 52 -22.96 -5.66 2.13
N ALA A 53 -24.14 -5.11 1.83
CA ALA A 53 -24.69 -3.97 2.57
C ALA A 53 -24.93 -4.33 4.05
N SER A 54 -25.54 -5.50 4.29
CA SER A 54 -25.79 -6.01 5.65
C SER A 54 -24.49 -6.24 6.42
N PHE A 55 -23.44 -6.75 5.77
CA PHE A 55 -22.11 -6.86 6.38
C PHE A 55 -21.55 -5.49 6.77
N ARG A 56 -21.62 -4.50 5.87
CA ARG A 56 -21.13 -3.14 6.16
C ARG A 56 -21.83 -2.51 7.35
N LEU A 57 -23.14 -2.67 7.48
CA LEU A 57 -23.87 -2.17 8.64
C LEU A 57 -23.37 -2.78 9.96
N ARG A 58 -23.15 -4.10 10.00
CA ARG A 58 -22.57 -4.76 11.19
C ARG A 58 -21.12 -4.35 11.45
N LEU A 59 -20.36 -4.09 10.38
CA LEU A 59 -18.99 -3.63 10.51
C LEU A 59 -18.96 -2.22 11.12
N LEU A 60 -19.83 -1.31 10.66
CA LEU A 60 -19.97 0.04 11.20
C LEU A 60 -20.50 0.03 12.64
N ASP A 61 -21.46 -0.84 12.96
CA ASP A 61 -21.93 -1.02 14.34
C ASP A 61 -20.78 -1.39 15.29
N LYS A 62 -19.84 -2.21 14.82
CA LYS A 62 -18.69 -2.68 15.60
C LYS A 62 -17.50 -1.72 15.63
N TRP A 63 -17.17 -1.10 14.49
CA TRP A 63 -15.92 -0.35 14.27
C TRP A 63 -16.14 1.13 13.93
N GLY A 64 -17.38 1.60 13.83
CA GLY A 64 -17.72 2.94 13.33
C GLY A 64 -17.00 4.06 14.08
N GLU A 65 -17.00 4.03 15.42
CA GLU A 65 -16.27 5.02 16.22
C GLU A 65 -14.75 5.00 15.93
N THR A 66 -14.17 3.82 15.75
CA THR A 66 -12.75 3.69 15.37
C THR A 66 -12.50 4.27 13.99
N PHE A 67 -13.41 4.07 13.03
CA PHE A 67 -13.28 4.63 11.69
C PHE A 67 -13.38 6.16 11.70
N ASP A 68 -14.33 6.73 12.45
CA ASP A 68 -14.46 8.18 12.59
C ASP A 68 -13.20 8.81 13.21
N LEU A 69 -12.63 8.17 14.25
CA LEU A 69 -11.40 8.62 14.88
C LEU A 69 -10.17 8.47 13.96
N PHE A 70 -10.11 7.39 13.18
CA PHE A 70 -9.05 7.19 12.20
C PHE A 70 -9.14 8.20 11.05
N GLU A 71 -10.35 8.53 10.58
CA GLU A 71 -10.57 9.61 9.63
C GLU A 71 -10.12 10.97 10.19
N LEU A 72 -10.48 11.27 11.44
CA LEU A 72 -10.04 12.47 12.14
C LEU A 72 -8.51 12.54 12.23
N PHE A 73 -7.85 11.42 12.55
CA PHE A 73 -6.39 11.33 12.56
C PHE A 73 -5.80 11.69 11.19
N ILE A 74 -6.31 11.10 10.10
CA ILE A 74 -5.82 11.37 8.74
C ILE A 74 -6.07 12.83 8.33
N SER A 75 -7.21 13.41 8.73
CA SER A 75 -7.50 14.83 8.47
C SER A 75 -6.47 15.74 9.17
N ILE A 76 -6.28 15.56 10.48
CA ILE A 76 -5.30 16.34 11.26
C ILE A 76 -3.90 16.15 10.66
N TYR A 77 -3.54 14.92 10.30
CA TYR A 77 -2.24 14.58 9.69
C TYR A 77 -1.96 15.36 8.39
N LEU A 78 -2.98 15.57 7.55
CA LEU A 78 -2.89 16.37 6.33
C LEU A 78 -2.88 17.88 6.63
N ASP A 79 -3.77 18.34 7.51
CA ASP A 79 -3.97 19.77 7.79
C ASP A 79 -2.74 20.39 8.45
N VAL A 80 -2.12 19.67 9.39
CA VAL A 80 -0.90 20.08 10.08
C VAL A 80 0.26 20.24 9.10
N ALA A 81 0.47 19.25 8.23
CA ALA A 81 1.54 19.30 7.22
C ALA A 81 1.30 20.41 6.19
N SER A 82 0.05 20.64 5.80
CA SER A 82 -0.32 21.73 4.88
C SER A 82 -0.03 23.10 5.49
N SER A 83 -0.36 23.27 6.77
CA SER A 83 -0.09 24.49 7.54
C SER A 83 1.41 24.73 7.71
N TYR A 84 2.15 23.69 8.13
CA TYR A 84 3.61 23.71 8.25
C TYR A 84 4.29 24.08 6.93
N ARG A 85 3.91 23.40 5.84
CA ARG A 85 4.45 23.66 4.51
C ARG A 85 4.24 25.11 4.09
N LYS A 86 3.04 25.66 4.32
CA LYS A 86 2.74 27.06 3.99
C LYS A 86 3.63 28.03 4.75
N ALA A 87 3.91 27.76 6.02
CA ALA A 87 4.82 28.59 6.83
C ALA A 87 6.26 28.53 6.30
N ILE A 88 6.81 27.33 6.11
CA ILE A 88 8.21 27.16 5.69
C ILE A 88 8.48 27.73 4.29
N LEU A 89 7.51 27.65 3.36
CA LEU A 89 7.64 28.24 2.02
C LEU A 89 7.85 29.75 2.00
N THR A 90 7.56 30.45 3.11
CA THR A 90 7.81 31.90 3.24
C THR A 90 9.19 32.24 3.81
N THR A 91 10.01 31.23 4.09
CA THR A 91 11.32 31.36 4.73
C THR A 91 12.44 30.84 3.84
N SER A 92 13.70 31.13 4.19
CA SER A 92 14.88 30.57 3.53
C SER A 92 15.00 29.05 3.69
N ASP A 93 14.39 28.48 4.73
CA ASP A 93 14.42 27.04 5.02
C ASP A 93 13.77 26.20 3.90
N SER A 94 12.94 26.83 3.07
CA SER A 94 12.38 26.22 1.86
C SER A 94 13.42 25.76 0.82
N GLN A 95 14.67 26.26 0.91
CA GLN A 95 15.77 25.89 0.01
C GLN A 95 16.48 24.60 0.42
N ASP A 96 16.30 24.14 1.67
CA ASP A 96 16.85 22.87 2.13
C ASP A 96 16.16 21.71 1.42
N LEU A 97 16.92 20.88 0.72
CA LEU A 97 16.39 19.79 -0.11
C LEU A 97 15.69 18.67 0.70
N ARG A 98 15.91 18.60 2.02
CA ARG A 98 15.17 17.70 2.92
C ARG A 98 13.70 18.09 2.98
N PHE A 99 13.37 19.38 2.91
CA PHE A 99 12.01 19.88 2.98
C PHE A 99 11.11 19.39 1.83
N PRO A 100 11.45 19.59 0.54
CA PRO A 100 10.65 19.06 -0.56
C PRO A 100 10.64 17.53 -0.58
N ALA A 101 11.74 16.85 -0.21
CA ALA A 101 11.78 15.38 -0.13
C ALA A 101 10.81 14.82 0.94
N LEU A 102 10.84 15.37 2.16
CA LEU A 102 9.90 15.00 3.22
C LEU A 102 8.46 15.41 2.90
N THR A 103 8.25 16.52 2.19
CA THR A 103 6.93 16.92 1.70
C THR A 103 6.35 15.86 0.74
N GLN A 104 7.15 15.33 -0.18
CA GLN A 104 6.72 14.26 -1.10
C GLN A 104 6.39 12.97 -0.35
N ILE A 105 7.23 12.58 0.61
CA ILE A 105 6.99 11.40 1.44
C ILE A 105 5.71 11.55 2.27
N HIS A 106 5.50 12.70 2.90
CA HIS A 106 4.28 13.00 3.62
C HIS A 106 3.06 12.93 2.71
N ALA A 107 3.07 13.59 1.55
CA ALA A 107 1.95 13.54 0.60
C ALA A 107 1.63 12.11 0.15
N LYS A 108 2.65 11.29 -0.16
CA LYS A 108 2.46 9.88 -0.52
C LYS A 108 1.90 9.07 0.66
N SER A 109 2.34 9.36 1.88
CA SER A 109 1.87 8.68 3.09
C SER A 109 0.38 8.94 3.36
N VAL A 110 -0.13 10.15 3.08
CA VAL A 110 -1.57 10.48 3.17
C VAL A 110 -2.38 9.61 2.22
N LEU A 111 -1.92 9.46 0.97
CA LEU A 111 -2.58 8.59 -0.01
C LEU A 111 -2.63 7.14 0.48
N VAL A 112 -1.51 6.61 0.97
CA VAL A 112 -1.45 5.24 1.50
C VAL A 112 -2.34 5.07 2.73
N LEU A 113 -2.44 6.06 3.62
CA LEU A 113 -3.38 6.06 4.74
C LEU A 113 -4.83 5.96 4.27
N ARG A 114 -5.22 6.71 3.22
CA ARG A 114 -6.58 6.65 2.64
C ARG A 114 -6.86 5.31 1.94
N GLU A 115 -5.85 4.70 1.32
CA GLU A 115 -5.96 3.32 0.80
C GLU A 115 -6.20 2.32 1.93
N ILE A 116 -5.44 2.42 3.03
CA ILE A 116 -5.60 1.59 4.22
C ILE A 116 -6.98 1.79 4.84
N GLN A 117 -7.42 3.04 5.00
CA GLN A 117 -8.76 3.39 5.48
C GLN A 117 -9.84 2.69 4.66
N SER A 118 -9.78 2.83 3.33
CA SER A 118 -10.75 2.20 2.42
C SER A 118 -10.80 0.68 2.57
N LEU A 119 -9.65 0.04 2.82
CA LEU A 119 -9.55 -1.40 3.00
C LEU A 119 -10.11 -1.84 4.36
N VAL A 120 -9.83 -1.11 5.45
CA VAL A 120 -10.34 -1.48 6.78
C VAL A 120 -11.85 -1.24 6.90
N GLU A 121 -12.37 -0.16 6.32
CA GLU A 121 -13.81 0.13 6.25
C GLU A 121 -14.57 -0.85 5.34
N ALA A 122 -13.87 -1.52 4.44
CA ALA A 122 -14.42 -2.59 3.63
C ALA A 122 -14.23 -3.99 4.26
N GLY A 123 -13.53 -4.10 5.39
CA GLY A 123 -13.29 -5.36 6.09
C GLY A 123 -12.15 -6.22 5.51
N PHE A 124 -11.12 -5.61 4.93
CA PHE A 124 -9.98 -6.32 4.33
C PHE A 124 -8.68 -6.09 5.11
N PRO A 125 -8.50 -6.71 6.29
CA PRO A 125 -7.34 -6.48 7.16
C PRO A 125 -6.00 -6.87 6.54
N ASP A 126 -5.92 -8.01 5.85
CA ASP A 126 -4.67 -8.46 5.21
C ASP A 126 -4.28 -7.55 4.03
N GLY A 127 -5.27 -7.05 3.29
CA GLY A 127 -5.04 -6.06 2.23
C GLY A 127 -4.55 -4.73 2.80
N ALA A 128 -5.15 -4.28 3.91
CA ALA A 128 -4.70 -3.08 4.62
C ALA A 128 -3.26 -3.24 5.15
N LEU A 129 -2.93 -4.39 5.74
CA LEU A 129 -1.56 -4.69 6.18
C LEU A 129 -0.57 -4.72 5.01
N ALA A 130 -0.96 -5.29 3.86
CA ALA A 130 -0.14 -5.28 2.65
C ALA A 130 0.15 -3.84 2.17
N ARG A 131 -0.80 -2.91 2.31
CA ARG A 131 -0.59 -1.49 2.02
C ARG A 131 0.29 -0.79 3.04
N TRP A 132 0.18 -1.16 4.32
CA TRP A 132 1.06 -0.62 5.37
C TRP A 132 2.55 -0.83 5.07
N ARG A 133 2.95 -1.90 4.35
CA ARG A 133 4.33 -2.11 3.90
C ARG A 133 4.94 -0.86 3.23
N THR A 134 4.19 -0.19 2.37
CA THR A 134 4.63 1.05 1.72
C THR A 134 4.76 2.18 2.73
N LEU A 135 3.87 2.26 3.71
CA LEU A 135 3.93 3.30 4.74
C LEU A 135 5.13 3.12 5.66
N HIS A 136 5.47 1.88 6.04
CA HIS A 136 6.68 1.56 6.79
C HIS A 136 7.95 1.93 6.03
N GLU A 137 8.01 1.61 4.74
CA GLU A 137 9.12 2.01 3.87
C GLU A 137 9.26 3.55 3.81
N LEU A 138 8.15 4.28 3.68
CA LEU A 138 8.15 5.74 3.74
C LEU A 138 8.63 6.27 5.09
N ALA A 139 8.27 5.62 6.20
CA ALA A 139 8.76 5.97 7.53
C ALA A 139 10.28 5.81 7.65
N VAL A 140 10.83 4.68 7.21
CA VAL A 140 12.27 4.43 7.15
C VAL A 140 12.96 5.49 6.28
N CYS A 141 12.45 5.75 5.08
CA CYS A 141 13.00 6.78 4.18
C CYS A 141 12.97 8.18 4.81
N SER A 142 11.89 8.53 5.52
CA SER A 142 11.76 9.83 6.19
C SER A 142 12.82 10.03 7.29
N CYS A 143 13.17 8.97 8.03
CA CYS A 143 14.24 9.01 9.01
C CYS A 143 15.60 9.28 8.35
N VAL A 144 15.91 8.63 7.23
CA VAL A 144 17.18 8.86 6.51
C VAL A 144 17.26 10.29 5.96
N ILE A 145 16.19 10.76 5.31
CA ILE A 145 16.17 12.06 4.63
C ILE A 145 16.25 13.22 5.64
N ALA A 146 15.60 13.12 6.79
CA ALA A 146 15.64 14.16 7.80
C ALA A 146 17.07 14.44 8.31
N GLU A 147 17.91 13.41 8.39
CA GLU A 147 19.26 13.48 8.95
C GLU A 147 20.34 13.76 7.89
N SER A 148 20.03 13.74 6.59
CA SER A 148 21.03 13.87 5.53
C SER A 148 20.51 14.64 4.31
N GLU A 149 20.93 15.91 4.19
CA GLU A 149 20.64 16.75 3.03
C GLU A 149 21.21 16.16 1.73
N SER A 150 22.41 15.58 1.79
CA SER A 150 23.00 14.87 0.64
C SER A 150 22.13 13.69 0.20
N SER A 151 21.58 12.92 1.14
CA SER A 151 20.67 11.81 0.81
C SER A 151 19.33 12.32 0.26
N ALA A 152 18.81 13.44 0.78
CA ALA A 152 17.61 14.09 0.26
C ALA A 152 17.78 14.55 -1.19
N ARG A 153 18.92 15.18 -1.50
CA ARG A 153 19.29 15.55 -2.87
C ARG A 153 19.34 14.33 -3.80
N ARG A 154 20.04 13.27 -3.37
CA ARG A 154 20.15 12.04 -4.16
C ARG A 154 18.78 11.38 -4.36
N TYR A 155 17.91 11.41 -3.34
CA TYR A 155 16.55 10.86 -3.40
C TYR A 155 15.74 11.55 -4.50
N ILE A 156 15.70 12.89 -4.50
CA ILE A 156 14.98 13.68 -5.51
C ILE A 156 15.52 13.39 -6.93
N LEU A 157 16.84 13.41 -7.12
CA LEU A 157 17.45 13.19 -8.44
C LEU A 157 17.26 11.74 -8.94
N SER A 158 17.23 10.75 -8.04
CA SER A 158 17.04 9.34 -8.41
C SER A 158 15.69 9.06 -9.10
N GLU A 159 14.71 9.94 -8.94
CA GLU A 159 13.42 9.86 -9.62
C GLU A 159 13.59 9.85 -11.14
N HIS A 160 14.47 10.69 -11.69
CA HIS A 160 14.70 10.79 -13.14
C HIS A 160 15.29 9.50 -13.71
N ILE A 161 16.13 8.79 -12.94
CA ILE A 161 16.69 7.49 -13.32
C ILE A 161 15.58 6.42 -13.38
N LYS A 162 14.70 6.40 -12.36
CA LYS A 162 13.56 5.46 -12.32
C LYS A 162 12.55 5.73 -13.44
N ASN A 163 12.29 7.00 -13.74
CA ASN A 163 11.37 7.42 -14.79
C ASN A 163 11.82 6.96 -16.18
N GLU A 164 13.13 7.03 -16.49
CA GLU A 164 13.65 6.51 -17.76
C GLU A 164 13.46 5.00 -17.87
N LYS A 165 13.83 4.23 -16.83
CA LYS A 165 13.65 2.76 -16.81
C LYS A 165 12.18 2.39 -17.01
N GLY A 166 11.26 3.11 -16.34
CA GLY A 166 9.82 2.93 -16.50
C GLY A 166 9.34 3.24 -17.92
N ALA A 167 9.80 4.35 -18.51
CA ALA A 167 9.45 4.75 -19.86
C ALA A 167 9.96 3.75 -20.92
N GLN A 168 11.19 3.27 -20.78
CA GLN A 168 11.75 2.22 -21.65
C GLN A 168 10.95 0.92 -21.55
N SER A 169 10.59 0.51 -20.33
CA SER A 169 9.77 -0.69 -20.11
C SER A 169 8.40 -0.56 -20.77
N LEU A 170 7.70 0.58 -20.60
CA LEU A 170 6.42 0.80 -21.25
C LEU A 170 6.55 0.79 -22.77
N SER A 171 7.51 1.54 -23.32
CA SER A 171 7.75 1.62 -24.76
C SER A 171 8.06 0.25 -25.38
N LYS A 172 8.84 -0.58 -24.69
CA LYS A 172 9.16 -1.96 -25.11
C LYS A 172 7.91 -2.86 -25.21
N HIS A 173 6.89 -2.61 -24.39
CA HIS A 173 5.69 -3.45 -24.32
C HIS A 173 4.43 -2.78 -24.90
N ALA A 174 4.52 -1.54 -25.39
CA ALA A 174 3.38 -0.72 -25.79
C ALA A 174 2.49 -1.41 -26.84
N GLU A 175 3.10 -2.01 -27.87
CA GLU A 175 2.37 -2.73 -28.92
C GLU A 175 1.58 -3.92 -28.35
N ARG A 176 2.23 -4.76 -27.54
CA ARG A 176 1.60 -5.94 -26.92
C ARG A 176 0.49 -5.56 -25.94
N LEU A 177 0.64 -4.43 -25.26
CA LEU A 177 -0.37 -3.90 -24.34
C LEU A 177 -1.45 -3.07 -25.06
N LYS A 178 -1.32 -2.82 -26.37
CA LYS A 178 -2.20 -1.94 -27.16
C LYS A 178 -2.28 -0.50 -26.62
N HIS A 179 -1.17 0.00 -26.09
CA HIS A 179 -1.02 1.39 -25.65
C HIS A 179 -0.20 2.20 -26.64
N LYS A 180 -0.37 3.52 -26.62
CA LYS A 180 0.47 4.46 -27.36
C LYS A 180 1.84 4.55 -26.67
N PRO A 181 2.98 4.33 -27.38
CA PRO A 181 4.31 4.53 -26.81
C PRO A 181 4.58 6.02 -26.58
N PHE A 182 5.62 6.32 -25.80
CA PHE A 182 6.14 7.69 -25.70
C PHE A 182 6.62 8.17 -27.08
N SER A 183 6.44 9.47 -27.36
CA SER A 183 6.99 10.09 -28.57
C SER A 183 8.52 10.17 -28.49
N VAL A 184 9.16 10.35 -29.64
CA VAL A 184 10.61 10.56 -29.73
C VAL A 184 11.04 11.76 -28.85
N ASP A 185 10.29 12.86 -28.91
CA ASP A 185 10.58 14.07 -28.12
C ASP A 185 10.44 13.81 -26.61
N GLN A 186 9.40 13.08 -26.18
CA GLN A 186 9.20 12.72 -24.77
C GLN A 186 10.35 11.84 -24.26
N MET A 187 10.77 10.85 -25.06
CA MET A 187 11.90 9.99 -24.71
C MET A 187 13.21 10.79 -24.64
N ALA A 188 13.43 11.73 -25.56
CA ALA A 188 14.60 12.60 -25.55
C ALA A 188 14.63 13.49 -24.29
N ASP A 189 13.49 14.06 -23.89
CA ASP A 189 13.40 14.86 -22.66
C ASP A 189 13.65 14.04 -21.39
N ILE A 190 13.08 12.83 -21.30
CA ILE A 190 13.31 11.92 -20.17
C ILE A 190 14.79 11.53 -20.08
N SER A 191 15.41 11.20 -21.22
CA SER A 191 16.83 10.84 -21.28
C SER A 191 17.72 12.02 -20.86
N ARG A 192 17.40 13.23 -21.34
CA ARG A 192 18.09 14.46 -20.95
C ARG A 192 18.01 14.73 -19.44
N LEU A 193 16.84 14.56 -18.83
CA LEU A 193 16.68 14.72 -17.38
C LEU A 193 17.50 13.71 -16.58
N LYS A 194 17.56 12.44 -17.03
CA LYS A 194 18.44 11.44 -16.42
C LYS A 194 19.91 11.82 -16.54
N GLU A 195 20.37 12.24 -17.72
CA GLU A 195 21.76 12.66 -17.92
C GLU A 195 22.15 13.83 -17.02
N CYS A 196 21.27 14.83 -16.88
CA CYS A 196 21.46 15.92 -15.93
C CYS A 196 21.54 15.40 -14.50
N ALA A 197 20.63 14.50 -14.09
CA ALA A 197 20.64 13.93 -12.75
C ALA A 197 21.94 13.15 -12.47
N LEU A 198 22.42 12.33 -13.39
CA LEU A 198 23.67 11.57 -13.23
C LEU A 198 24.90 12.47 -13.12
N LYS A 199 24.98 13.55 -13.93
CA LYS A 199 26.05 14.55 -13.82
C LYS A 199 26.09 15.19 -12.43
N GLU A 200 24.92 15.47 -11.88
CA GLU A 200 24.78 16.06 -10.55
C GLU A 200 25.01 15.06 -9.42
N LEU A 201 24.74 13.77 -9.63
CA LEU A 201 24.94 12.70 -8.64
C LEU A 201 26.40 12.24 -8.56
N GLY A 202 27.15 12.35 -9.66
CA GLY A 202 28.54 11.93 -9.77
C GLY A 202 28.71 10.47 -10.20
N ASP A 203 29.93 10.13 -10.62
CA ASP A 203 30.29 8.80 -11.15
C ASP A 203 30.22 7.68 -10.10
N ASP A 204 30.13 8.01 -8.81
CA ASP A 204 30.06 7.06 -7.70
C ASP A 204 28.65 6.53 -7.42
N PHE A 205 27.64 7.02 -8.16
CA PHE A 205 26.23 6.64 -7.98
C PHE A 205 25.89 5.36 -8.75
N ASP A 206 25.56 4.30 -8.03
CA ASP A 206 25.05 3.05 -8.61
C ASP A 206 23.56 3.16 -9.01
N GLU A 207 23.31 3.37 -10.31
CA GLU A 207 21.94 3.44 -10.84
C GLU A 207 21.13 2.13 -10.72
N TYR A 208 21.76 1.00 -10.41
CA TYR A 208 21.10 -0.31 -10.29
C TYR A 208 20.65 -0.63 -8.86
N CYS A 209 21.08 0.15 -7.86
CA CYS A 209 20.74 -0.06 -6.47
C CYS A 209 19.55 0.83 -6.03
N ASP A 210 18.45 0.21 -5.59
CA ASP A 210 17.17 0.91 -5.30
C ASP A 210 17.26 1.99 -4.21
N TYR A 211 18.19 1.82 -3.25
CA TYR A 211 18.40 2.72 -2.11
C TYR A 211 19.78 3.40 -2.13
N GLU A 212 20.45 3.46 -3.29
CA GLU A 212 21.74 4.14 -3.43
C GLU A 212 21.70 5.60 -2.98
N TRP A 213 20.54 6.24 -3.09
CA TRP A 213 20.33 7.60 -2.62
C TRP A 213 20.61 7.79 -1.12
N ALA A 214 20.51 6.72 -0.31
CA ALA A 214 20.75 6.74 1.13
C ALA A 214 22.24 6.57 1.51
N LYS A 215 23.12 6.32 0.55
CA LYS A 215 24.56 6.09 0.78
C LYS A 215 25.22 7.17 1.66
N PRO A 216 25.02 8.49 1.44
CA PRO A 216 25.65 9.51 2.29
C PRO A 216 25.27 9.41 3.76
N TYR A 217 24.01 9.07 4.06
CA TYR A 217 23.57 8.84 5.43
C TYR A 217 24.23 7.58 6.02
N LEU A 218 24.26 6.47 5.27
CA LEU A 218 24.82 5.21 5.74
C LEU A 218 26.34 5.29 5.99
N GLU A 219 27.08 5.99 5.13
CA GLU A 219 28.51 6.22 5.31
C GLU A 219 28.79 7.07 6.55
N ALA A 220 27.91 8.03 6.88
CA ALA A 220 28.03 8.85 8.08
C ALA A 220 27.71 8.12 9.40
N GLN A 221 27.05 6.96 9.34
CA GLN A 221 26.74 6.16 10.54
C GLN A 221 27.91 5.24 10.98
N ASP A 222 29.05 5.25 10.27
CA ASP A 222 30.21 4.36 10.49
C ASP A 222 29.85 2.86 10.57
N LEU A 223 28.69 2.50 10.01
CA LEU A 223 28.30 1.11 9.90
C LEU A 223 29.16 0.50 8.79
N ASN A 224 29.89 -0.57 9.12
CA ASN A 224 30.79 -1.29 8.21
C ASN A 224 29.97 -2.07 7.14
N ILE A 225 29.18 -1.34 6.34
CA ILE A 225 28.17 -1.85 5.42
C ILE A 225 28.85 -2.15 4.09
N ASN A 226 28.78 -3.42 3.69
CA ASN A 226 29.22 -3.84 2.36
C ASN A 226 28.33 -3.18 1.28
N ARG A 227 28.95 -2.51 0.29
CA ARG A 227 28.28 -1.75 -0.79
C ARG A 227 27.22 -2.57 -1.55
N ASN A 228 27.33 -3.90 -1.62
CA ASN A 228 26.32 -4.78 -2.21
C ASN A 228 25.02 -4.94 -1.37
N ARG A 229 24.73 -4.05 -0.40
CA ARG A 229 23.65 -4.23 0.59
C ARG A 229 22.81 -3.00 0.90
N PHE A 230 22.76 -1.95 0.06
CA PHE A 230 21.78 -0.87 0.30
C PHE A 230 20.37 -1.32 -0.10
N ASN A 231 19.74 -2.07 0.82
CA ASN A 231 18.36 -2.50 0.73
C ASN A 231 17.57 -1.93 1.93
N LEU A 232 16.25 -2.08 1.90
CA LEU A 232 15.39 -1.57 2.96
C LEU A 232 15.79 -2.06 4.36
N HIS A 233 16.24 -3.32 4.49
CA HIS A 233 16.63 -3.85 5.79
C HIS A 233 17.85 -3.15 6.38
N THR A 234 18.82 -2.80 5.55
CA THR A 234 19.96 -1.99 5.97
C THR A 234 19.51 -0.61 6.48
N LEU A 235 18.52 0.01 5.82
CA LEU A 235 17.96 1.28 6.28
C LEU A 235 17.14 1.12 7.57
N GLU A 236 16.38 0.05 7.71
CA GLU A 236 15.64 -0.26 8.95
C GLU A 236 16.57 -0.35 10.15
N VAL A 237 17.69 -1.07 10.02
CA VAL A 237 18.71 -1.20 11.08
C VAL A 237 19.36 0.16 11.37
N ALA A 238 19.76 0.89 10.33
CA ALA A 238 20.41 2.19 10.49
C ALA A 238 19.48 3.24 11.15
N THR A 239 18.16 3.13 10.94
CA THR A 239 17.15 4.03 11.51
C THR A 239 16.54 3.54 12.82
N GLY A 240 16.91 2.34 13.29
CA GLY A 240 16.36 1.72 14.50
C GLY A 240 14.88 1.30 14.38
N LEU A 241 14.43 0.94 13.18
CA LEU A 241 13.06 0.51 12.88
C LEU A 241 12.97 -0.98 12.52
N ASP A 242 14.06 -1.74 12.65
CA ASP A 242 14.16 -3.15 12.29
C ASP A 242 13.32 -4.08 13.19
N HIS A 243 12.95 -3.64 14.40
CA HIS A 243 12.03 -4.40 15.26
C HIS A 243 10.61 -4.52 14.68
N TYR A 244 10.23 -3.71 13.70
CA TYR A 244 8.97 -3.86 12.95
C TYR A 244 9.06 -4.86 11.78
N ARG A 245 10.25 -5.41 11.50
CA ARG A 245 10.48 -6.37 10.41
C ARG A 245 9.54 -7.58 10.44
N PRO A 246 9.17 -8.18 11.59
CA PRO A 246 8.23 -9.30 11.61
C PRO A 246 6.87 -8.92 10.97
N TYR A 247 6.36 -7.72 11.25
CA TYR A 247 5.14 -7.22 10.61
C TYR A 247 5.36 -6.94 9.11
N PHE A 248 6.51 -6.39 8.74
CA PHE A 248 6.85 -6.14 7.33
C PHE A 248 6.87 -7.45 6.52
N MET A 249 7.48 -8.50 7.06
CA MET A 249 7.51 -9.83 6.45
C MET A 249 6.10 -10.42 6.32
N LEU A 250 5.28 -10.31 7.38
CA LEU A 250 3.88 -10.73 7.34
C LEU A 250 3.09 -9.98 6.25
N ALA A 251 3.35 -8.67 6.08
CA ALA A 251 2.73 -7.86 5.02
C ALA A 251 3.17 -8.30 3.62
N CYS A 252 4.45 -8.62 3.42
CA CYS A 252 4.99 -9.13 2.16
C CYS A 252 4.35 -10.46 1.74
N GLU A 253 4.10 -11.36 2.71
CA GLU A 253 3.46 -12.65 2.46
C GLU A 253 2.04 -12.51 1.89
N LYS A 254 1.36 -11.37 2.11
CA LYS A 254 0.03 -11.10 1.56
C LYS A 254 0.04 -10.68 0.08
N ILE A 255 1.20 -10.32 -0.45
CA ILE A 255 1.36 -9.81 -1.83
C ILE A 255 1.94 -10.87 -2.75
N HIS A 256 2.93 -11.63 -2.27
CA HIS A 256 3.50 -12.71 -3.06
C HIS A 256 2.52 -13.88 -3.17
N ALA A 257 2.78 -14.81 -4.08
CA ALA A 257 2.06 -16.08 -4.19
C ALA A 257 2.85 -17.17 -3.44
N PRO A 258 2.93 -17.16 -2.09
CA PRO A 258 3.67 -18.19 -1.37
C PRO A 258 2.96 -19.54 -1.56
N SER A 259 3.75 -20.61 -1.65
CA SER A 259 3.25 -21.98 -1.66
C SER A 259 2.48 -22.35 -0.39
N LYS A 260 2.72 -21.62 0.72
CA LYS A 260 1.90 -21.66 1.92
C LYS A 260 0.67 -20.77 1.73
N SER A 261 -0.43 -21.38 1.35
CA SER A 261 -1.76 -20.77 1.33
C SER A 261 -2.21 -20.35 2.75
N ASN A 262 -1.79 -19.16 3.19
CA ASN A 262 -2.51 -18.19 4.04
C ASN A 262 -3.40 -18.70 5.21
N TYR A 263 -2.96 -19.67 6.02
CA TYR A 263 -3.62 -19.98 7.30
C TYR A 263 -3.51 -18.83 8.32
N ALA A 264 -2.46 -18.01 8.24
CA ALA A 264 -2.21 -16.89 9.14
C ALA A 264 -2.84 -15.58 8.61
N SER A 265 -4.14 -15.60 8.31
CA SER A 265 -4.89 -14.40 7.92
C SER A 265 -5.37 -13.64 9.14
N LEU A 266 -5.20 -12.31 9.12
CA LEU A 266 -5.75 -11.43 10.16
C LEU A 266 -7.28 -11.54 10.24
N ALA A 267 -7.94 -11.86 9.12
CA ALA A 267 -9.38 -11.99 9.03
C ALA A 267 -9.95 -13.24 9.74
N LEU A 268 -9.12 -14.25 10.04
CA LEU A 268 -9.54 -15.52 10.64
C LEU A 268 -9.52 -15.52 12.18
N ALA A 269 -8.96 -14.49 12.82
CA ALA A 269 -8.71 -14.51 14.27
C ALA A 269 -8.04 -15.82 14.72
N ASN A 270 -8.74 -16.66 15.48
CA ASN A 270 -8.24 -17.95 15.99
C ASN A 270 -8.70 -19.18 15.16
N GLN A 271 -9.30 -18.95 13.99
CA GLN A 271 -9.84 -20.01 13.15
C GLN A 271 -8.86 -20.40 12.03
N THR A 272 -9.01 -21.62 11.52
CA THR A 272 -8.30 -22.08 10.32
C THR A 272 -9.26 -22.11 9.14
N GLY A 273 -8.87 -21.53 8.00
CA GLY A 273 -9.70 -21.53 6.80
C GLY A 273 -9.08 -20.77 5.64
N LEU A 274 -9.82 -20.69 4.54
CA LEU A 274 -9.47 -19.86 3.38
C LEU A 274 -10.34 -18.61 3.39
N VAL A 275 -9.71 -17.44 3.37
CA VAL A 275 -10.41 -16.16 3.35
C VAL A 275 -10.67 -15.73 1.91
N VAL A 276 -11.95 -15.53 1.58
CA VAL A 276 -12.42 -15.18 0.23
C VAL A 276 -13.28 -13.91 0.22
N GLY A 277 -13.41 -13.23 1.36
CA GLY A 277 -14.30 -12.08 1.52
C GLY A 277 -13.93 -11.23 2.73
N PRO A 278 -14.73 -10.18 3.00
CA PRO A 278 -14.45 -9.26 4.09
C PRO A 278 -14.69 -9.89 5.46
N SER A 279 -14.00 -9.37 6.47
CA SER A 279 -14.08 -9.79 7.87
C SER A 279 -14.12 -8.59 8.80
N SER A 280 -14.81 -8.72 9.92
CA SER A 280 -14.83 -7.73 11.01
C SER A 280 -13.75 -7.98 12.06
N SER A 281 -12.86 -8.94 11.81
CA SER A 281 -11.71 -9.31 12.64
C SER A 281 -10.41 -8.77 12.05
N GLY A 282 -9.40 -8.60 12.91
CA GLY A 282 -8.04 -8.30 12.47
C GLY A 282 -7.78 -6.86 11.97
N LEU A 283 -8.72 -5.93 12.16
CA LEU A 283 -8.58 -4.54 11.69
C LEU A 283 -7.68 -3.68 12.59
N LEU A 284 -7.51 -4.04 13.87
CA LEU A 284 -6.69 -3.29 14.83
C LEU A 284 -5.23 -3.15 14.36
N THR A 285 -4.59 -4.27 14.00
CA THR A 285 -3.17 -4.29 13.63
C THR A 285 -2.83 -3.37 12.45
N PRO A 286 -3.53 -3.42 11.29
CA PRO A 286 -3.22 -2.49 10.20
C PRO A 286 -3.54 -1.03 10.55
N ILE A 287 -4.55 -0.74 11.37
CA ILE A 287 -4.85 0.63 11.83
C ILE A 287 -3.71 1.16 12.72
N ASP A 288 -3.27 0.37 13.69
CA ASP A 288 -2.19 0.74 14.60
C ASP A 288 -0.86 0.99 13.88
N LEU A 289 -0.44 0.01 13.09
CA LEU A 289 0.78 0.11 12.29
C LEU A 289 0.73 1.31 11.32
N ALA A 290 -0.44 1.60 10.75
CA ALA A 290 -0.63 2.75 9.89
C ALA A 290 -0.41 4.08 10.62
N MET A 291 -1.06 4.26 11.76
CA MET A 291 -0.88 5.46 12.58
C MET A 291 0.56 5.58 13.07
N LEU A 292 1.17 4.50 13.54
CA LEU A 292 2.57 4.47 13.98
C LEU A 292 3.54 4.96 12.89
N SER A 293 3.49 4.37 11.69
CA SER A 293 4.41 4.75 10.61
C SER A 293 4.18 6.18 10.14
N SER A 294 2.91 6.62 10.09
CA SER A 294 2.61 8.02 9.77
C SER A 294 3.10 9.00 10.85
N SER A 295 2.96 8.67 12.14
CA SER A 295 3.47 9.47 13.26
C SER A 295 5.00 9.66 13.18
N ILE A 296 5.74 8.62 12.77
CA ILE A 296 7.18 8.72 12.49
C ILE A 296 7.45 9.73 11.36
N ILE A 297 6.75 9.58 10.24
CA ILE A 297 6.91 10.45 9.06
C ILE A 297 6.66 11.93 9.40
N VAL A 298 5.53 12.25 10.03
CA VAL A 298 5.19 13.64 10.35
C VAL A 298 6.07 14.21 11.46
N THR A 299 6.55 13.40 12.39
CA THR A 299 7.55 13.84 13.38
C THR A 299 8.84 14.25 12.67
N LYS A 300 9.35 13.42 11.75
CA LYS A 300 10.54 13.77 10.95
C LYS A 300 10.30 15.01 10.08
N PHE A 301 9.09 15.19 9.55
CA PHE A 301 8.75 16.36 8.74
C PHE A 301 8.65 17.66 9.57
N LEU A 302 7.88 17.67 10.67
CA LEU A 302 7.62 18.87 11.47
C LEU A 302 8.81 19.30 12.34
N LEU A 303 9.72 18.38 12.64
CA LEU A 303 10.94 18.66 13.39
C LEU A 303 12.14 19.00 12.50
N LEU A 304 11.98 19.03 11.18
CA LEU A 304 13.04 19.51 10.29
C LEU A 304 13.36 20.99 10.60
N PHE A 305 12.31 21.80 10.75
CA PHE A 305 12.38 23.18 11.25
C PHE A 305 11.35 23.37 12.36
N PRO A 306 11.71 23.08 13.62
CA PRO A 306 10.74 22.99 14.70
C PRO A 306 10.25 24.36 15.17
N ALA A 307 8.95 24.44 15.48
CA ALA A 307 8.33 25.56 16.19
C ALA A 307 7.50 25.03 17.38
N LEU A 308 7.01 25.93 18.24
CA LEU A 308 6.09 25.55 19.32
C LEU A 308 4.86 24.80 18.78
N ASP A 309 4.34 25.27 17.65
CA ASP A 309 3.21 24.66 16.93
C ASP A 309 3.49 23.19 16.56
N SER A 310 4.73 22.85 16.16
CA SER A 310 5.13 21.46 15.86
C SER A 310 4.83 20.54 17.04
N SER A 311 5.21 20.93 18.25
CA SER A 311 4.97 20.14 19.47
C SER A 311 3.49 20.00 19.80
N VAL A 312 2.71 21.06 19.61
CA VAL A 312 1.25 21.04 19.83
C VAL A 312 0.59 20.07 18.83
N PHE A 313 0.93 20.17 17.55
CA PHE A 313 0.34 19.32 16.52
C PHE A 313 0.74 17.84 16.65
N LEU A 314 1.99 17.56 17.01
CA LEU A 314 2.42 16.18 17.33
C LEU A 314 1.66 15.63 18.55
N THR A 315 1.38 16.48 19.54
CA THR A 315 0.57 16.09 20.70
C THR A 315 -0.89 15.82 20.31
N MET A 316 -1.48 16.65 19.43
CA MET A 316 -2.83 16.42 18.90
C MET A 316 -2.92 15.08 18.17
N LEU A 317 -1.98 14.78 17.29
CA LEU A 317 -1.90 13.50 16.58
C LEU A 317 -1.77 12.31 17.54
N ARG A 318 -0.92 12.42 18.56
CA ARG A 318 -0.76 11.39 19.60
C ARG A 318 -2.05 11.14 20.38
N ILE A 319 -2.73 12.20 20.83
CA ILE A 319 -4.00 12.06 21.57
C ILE A 319 -5.07 11.39 20.68
N THR A 320 -5.16 11.77 19.40
CA THR A 320 -6.11 11.14 18.47
C THR A 320 -5.73 9.67 18.21
N GLN A 321 -4.45 9.35 18.08
CA GLN A 321 -3.96 7.97 17.95
C GLN A 321 -4.36 7.14 19.18
N GLU A 322 -4.11 7.62 20.39
CA GLU A 322 -4.49 6.94 21.64
C GLU A 322 -6.00 6.68 21.71
N LYS A 323 -6.83 7.67 21.38
CA LYS A 323 -8.29 7.51 21.31
C LYS A 323 -8.71 6.47 20.29
N THR A 324 -8.12 6.52 19.09
CA THR A 324 -8.41 5.58 18.00
C THR A 324 -8.07 4.15 18.43
N LEU A 325 -6.90 3.93 19.03
CA LEU A 325 -6.46 2.61 19.48
C LEU A 325 -7.29 2.08 20.64
N ASN A 326 -7.74 2.94 21.55
CA ASN A 326 -8.64 2.55 22.64
C ASN A 326 -10.00 2.08 22.08
N SER A 327 -10.60 2.83 21.15
CA SER A 327 -11.84 2.42 20.47
C SER A 327 -11.63 1.11 19.70
N ALA A 328 -10.52 1.00 18.97
CA ALA A 328 -10.17 -0.19 18.18
C ALA A 328 -9.98 -1.45 19.05
N ALA A 329 -9.40 -1.30 20.24
CA ALA A 329 -9.22 -2.39 21.19
C ALA A 329 -10.56 -2.87 21.76
N ILE A 330 -11.49 -1.95 22.06
CA ILE A 330 -12.86 -2.28 22.48
C ILE A 330 -13.58 -3.02 21.35
N ALA A 331 -13.52 -2.51 20.12
CA ALA A 331 -14.10 -3.15 18.95
C ALA A 331 -13.50 -4.55 18.72
N HIS A 332 -12.19 -4.71 18.88
CA HIS A 332 -11.52 -6.00 18.74
C HIS A 332 -12.01 -7.03 19.77
N ASN A 333 -12.12 -6.63 21.04
CA ASN A 333 -12.50 -7.49 22.16
C ASN A 333 -14.00 -7.79 22.23
N ASN A 334 -14.86 -6.95 21.66
CA ASN A 334 -16.29 -7.20 21.48
C ASN A 334 -16.53 -8.26 20.39
N ASN A 335 -16.04 -9.49 20.63
CA ASN A 335 -16.30 -10.64 19.79
C ASN A 335 -17.40 -11.50 20.44
N PRO A 336 -18.68 -11.36 20.03
CA PRO A 336 -19.76 -12.21 20.56
C PRO A 336 -19.58 -13.70 20.25
N LEU A 337 -18.56 -14.09 19.48
CA LEU A 337 -18.18 -15.48 19.19
C LEU A 337 -17.05 -16.03 20.09
N GLN A 338 -16.62 -15.30 21.13
CA GLN A 338 -15.73 -15.84 22.18
C GLN A 338 -16.49 -16.37 23.40
N MET A 339 -17.82 -16.31 23.40
CA MET A 339 -18.68 -16.76 24.50
C MET A 339 -19.41 -18.09 24.26
N LEU A 340 -18.99 -18.86 23.25
CA LEU A 340 -19.41 -20.24 22.97
C LEU A 340 -18.19 -21.02 22.47
#